data_AF-A0A937VU51-F1
#
_entry.id   AF-A0A937VU51-F1
#
_cell.length_a   1.000
_cell.length_b   1.000
_cell.length_c   1.000
_cell.angle_alpha   90.00
_cell.angle_beta   90.00
_cell.angle_gamma   90.00
#
_symmetry.space_group_name_H-M   'P 1'
#
loop_
_entity.id
_entity.type
_entity.pdbx_description
1 polymer ?
#
loop_
_entity_poly.entity_id
_entity_poly.type
_entity_poly.pdbx_seq_one_letter_code
_entity_poly.pdbx_strand_id
1 'polypeptide(L)' 'MGETRRDKFKRLATNRTKVVLNALRLLGNLSNRANYDYSDEDLAKIFRAIEEQLRIVKAKFQSKLKREFKL' A
#
# COMPACT_ATOMS: atom_id res chain seq x y z
N MET A 1 1.04 27.25 -18.74
CA MET A 1 1.20 27.12 -17.27
C MET A 1 1.64 25.70 -16.96
N GLY A 2 2.67 25.52 -16.14
CA GLY A 2 3.20 24.20 -15.76
C GLY A 2 2.44 23.55 -14.62
N GLU A 3 2.60 22.24 -14.46
CA GLU A 3 2.00 21.45 -13.36
C GLU A 3 2.47 21.96 -11.99
N THR A 4 1.54 22.22 -11.04
CA THR A 4 1.93 22.58 -9.67
C THR A 4 2.40 21.35 -8.87
N ARG A 5 3.13 21.56 -7.78
CA ARG A 5 3.51 20.47 -6.85
C ARG A 5 2.28 19.68 -6.35
N ARG A 6 1.14 20.35 -6.15
CA ARG A 6 -0.11 19.73 -5.71
C ARG A 6 -0.72 18.86 -6.81
N ASP A 7 -0.72 19.34 -8.04
CA ASP A 7 -1.25 18.60 -9.19
C ASP A 7 -0.40 17.35 -9.47
N LYS A 8 0.93 17.51 -9.41
CA LYS A 8 1.87 16.40 -9.52
C LYS A 8 1.61 15.34 -8.45
N PHE A 9 1.42 15.75 -7.19
CA PHE A 9 1.08 14.83 -6.11
C PHE A 9 -0.25 14.11 -6.37
N LYS A 10 -1.32 14.83 -6.71
CA LYS A 10 -2.64 14.24 -6.99
C LYS A 10 -2.59 13.22 -8.13
N ARG A 11 -1.92 13.56 -9.24
CA ARG A 11 -1.78 12.67 -10.40
C ARG A 11 -1.02 11.40 -10.04
N LEU A 12 0.14 11.54 -9.39
CA LEU A 12 0.95 10.39 -9.00
C LEU A 12 0.27 9.52 -7.94
N ALA A 13 -0.35 10.14 -6.93
CA ALA A 13 -1.06 9.42 -5.88
C ALA A 13 -2.26 8.64 -6.45
N THR A 14 -3.09 9.29 -7.29
CA THR A 14 -4.23 8.63 -7.94
C THR A 14 -3.80 7.41 -8.74
N ASN A 15 -2.78 7.57 -9.60
CA ASN A 15 -2.31 6.47 -10.44
C ASN A 15 -1.74 5.31 -9.61
N ARG A 16 -0.92 5.61 -8.59
CA ARG A 16 -0.33 4.59 -7.72
C ARG A 16 -1.39 3.87 -6.89
N THR A 17 -2.37 4.59 -6.34
CA THR A 17 -3.48 3.99 -5.60
C THR A 17 -4.30 3.05 -6.48
N LYS A 18 -4.61 3.43 -7.73
CA LYS A 18 -5.31 2.55 -8.67
C LYS A 18 -4.56 1.24 -8.92
N VAL A 19 -3.23 1.32 -9.12
CA VAL A 19 -2.39 0.13 -9.33
C VAL A 19 -2.42 -0.79 -8.11
N VAL A 20 -2.26 -0.24 -6.90
CA VAL A 20 -2.31 -1.03 -5.66
C VAL A 20 -3.67 -1.71 -5.47
N LEU A 21 -4.77 -0.97 -5.65
CA LEU A 21 -6.11 -1.53 -5.51
C LEU A 21 -6.37 -2.65 -6.53
N ASN A 22 -5.93 -2.48 -7.78
CA ASN A 22 -6.06 -3.53 -8.77
C ASN A 22 -5.21 -4.77 -8.42
N ALA A 23 -3.99 -4.58 -7.93
CA ALA A 23 -3.15 -5.69 -7.49
C ALA A 23 -3.79 -6.47 -6.32
N LEU A 24 -4.36 -5.77 -5.34
CA LEU A 24 -5.10 -6.39 -4.24
C LEU A 24 -6.33 -7.16 -4.72
N ARG A 25 -7.07 -6.62 -5.71
CA ARG A 25 -8.20 -7.32 -6.33
C ARG A 25 -7.75 -8.61 -7.02
N LEU A 26 -6.67 -8.56 -7.80
CA LEU A 26 -6.10 -9.73 -8.46
C LEU A 26 -5.62 -10.78 -7.45
N LEU A 27 -4.99 -10.34 -6.37
CA LEU A 27 -4.61 -11.23 -5.26
C LEU A 27 -5.85 -11.90 -4.64
N GLY A 28 -6.94 -11.15 -4.43
CA GLY A 28 -8.20 -11.68 -3.93
C GLY A 28 -8.84 -12.74 -4.83
N ASN A 29 -8.60 -12.70 -6.15
CA ASN A 29 -9.09 -13.73 -7.07
C ASN A 29 -8.46 -15.11 -6.82
N LEU A 30 -7.30 -15.17 -6.14
CA LEU A 30 -6.66 -16.43 -5.75
C LEU A 30 -7.39 -17.14 -4.60
N SER A 31 -8.39 -16.51 -3.99
CA SER A 31 -9.21 -17.12 -2.92
C SER A 31 -10.07 -18.30 -3.39
N ASN A 32 -10.21 -18.51 -4.69
CA ASN A 32 -10.98 -19.64 -5.21
C ASN A 32 -10.19 -20.95 -5.06
N ARG A 33 -10.44 -21.68 -3.96
CA ARG A 33 -9.82 -22.98 -3.67
C ARG A 33 -10.13 -24.09 -4.69
N ALA A 34 -11.13 -23.91 -5.57
CA ALA A 34 -11.37 -24.84 -6.67
C ALA A 34 -10.26 -24.79 -7.75
N ASN A 35 -9.58 -23.64 -7.87
CA ASN A 35 -8.54 -23.41 -8.87
C ASN A 35 -7.13 -23.39 -8.28
N TYR A 36 -7.02 -23.19 -6.97
CA TYR A 36 -5.74 -22.98 -6.29
C TYR A 36 -5.69 -23.74 -4.98
N ASP A 37 -4.51 -24.28 -4.69
CA ASP A 37 -4.19 -24.80 -3.37
C ASP A 37 -3.26 -23.82 -2.65
N TYR A 38 -3.56 -23.55 -1.39
CA TYR A 38 -2.78 -22.67 -0.53
C TYR A 38 -3.05 -23.01 0.93
N SER A 39 -2.00 -22.93 1.73
CA SER A 39 -2.10 -23.10 3.18
C SER A 39 -2.43 -21.79 3.88
N ASP A 40 -2.86 -21.88 5.13
CA ASP A 40 -2.99 -20.70 5.98
C ASP A 40 -1.63 -20.03 6.24
N GLU A 41 -0.53 -20.79 6.19
CA GLU A 41 0.82 -20.26 6.29
C GLU A 41 1.19 -19.38 5.07
N ASP A 42 0.80 -19.79 3.86
CA ASP A 42 0.99 -19.00 2.64
C ASP A 42 0.24 -17.66 2.73
N LEU A 43 -1.02 -17.70 3.16
CA LEU A 43 -1.82 -16.50 3.38
C LEU A 43 -1.20 -15.59 4.44
N ALA A 44 -0.75 -16.15 5.57
CA ALA A 44 -0.12 -15.40 6.64
C ALA A 44 1.14 -14.67 6.15
N LYS A 45 2.00 -15.35 5.36
CA LYS A 45 3.21 -14.74 4.78
C LYS A 45 2.86 -13.59 3.84
N ILE A 46 1.87 -13.79 2.96
CA ILE A 46 1.43 -12.77 1.99
C ILE A 46 0.90 -11.52 2.72
N PHE A 47 -0.06 -11.69 3.61
CA PHE A 47 -0.69 -10.54 4.28
C PHE A 47 0.26 -9.83 5.23
N ARG A 48 1.11 -10.57 5.96
CA ARG A 48 2.14 -9.95 6.81
C ARG A 48 3.08 -9.05 6.00
N ALA A 49 3.51 -9.48 4.83
CA ALA A 49 4.38 -8.67 3.97
C ALA A 49 3.68 -7.38 3.49
N ILE A 50 2.41 -7.48 3.09
CA ILE A 50 1.61 -6.33 2.64
C ILE A 50 1.39 -5.35 3.80
N GLU A 51 0.99 -5.84 4.96
CA GLU A 51 0.73 -5.03 6.16
C GLU A 51 1.98 -4.29 6.63
N GLU A 52 3.14 -4.97 6.64
CA GLU A 52 4.41 -4.36 7.02
C GLU A 52 4.79 -3.21 6.08
N GLN A 53 4.66 -3.41 4.76
CA GLN A 53 4.90 -2.34 3.79
C GLN A 53 3.90 -1.19 3.95
N LEU A 54 2.63 -1.49 4.21
CA LEU A 54 1.62 -0.47 4.46
C LEU A 54 1.96 0.35 5.71
N ARG A 55 2.44 -0.30 6.78
CA ARG A 55 2.90 0.35 8.02
C ARG A 55 4.09 1.28 7.75
N ILE A 56 5.10 0.80 7.03
CA ILE A 56 6.28 1.59 6.64
C ILE A 56 5.86 2.83 5.84
N VAL A 57 4.99 2.68 4.83
CA VAL A 57 4.53 3.79 4.00
C VAL A 57 3.74 4.80 4.83
N LYS A 58 2.79 4.36 5.66
CA LYS A 58 2.02 5.25 6.55
C LYS A 58 2.95 6.04 7.49
N ALA A 59 3.94 5.37 8.07
CA ALA A 59 4.92 6.02 8.95
C ALA A 59 5.70 7.14 8.26
N LYS A 60 6.02 7.03 6.96
CA LYS A 60 6.70 8.11 6.19
C LYS A 60 5.85 9.39 6.03
N PHE A 61 4.52 9.26 6.04
CA PHE A 61 3.62 10.43 6.02
C PHE A 61 3.42 11.03 7.41
N GLN A 62 3.54 10.21 8.46
CA GLN A 62 3.42 10.63 9.86
C GLN A 62 4.72 11.16 10.46
N SER A 63 5.89 10.74 9.97
CA SER A 63 7.20 11.14 10.52
C SER A 63 7.46 12.64 10.39
N LYS A 64 6.79 13.34 9.46
CA LYS A 64 6.82 14.81 9.38
C LYS A 64 6.06 15.53 10.51
N LEU A 65 5.29 14.82 11.35
CA LEU A 65 4.55 15.38 12.49
C LEU A 65 5.31 15.26 13.82
N LYS A 66 6.44 14.54 13.88
CA LYS A 66 7.31 14.57 15.06
C LYS A 66 8.06 15.89 15.08
N ARG A 67 7.47 16.90 15.72
CA ARG A 67 8.18 18.09 16.20
C ARG A 67 9.39 17.63 17.01
N GLU A 68 10.54 18.23 16.73
CA GLU A 68 11.73 18.10 17.55
C GLU A 68 11.37 18.32 19.02
N PHE A 69 11.80 17.40 19.87
CA PHE A 69 11.80 17.62 21.30
C PHE A 69 12.66 18.87 21.56
N LYS A 70 12.04 19.93 22.09
CA LYS A 70 12.73 21.11 22.59
C LYS A 70 12.73 21.04 24.11
N LEU A 71 13.92 21.10 24.70
CA LEU A 71 14.13 21.47 26.10
C LEU A 71 13.82 22.96 26.27
#